data_AF-A0A0U1KQF3-F1
#
_entry.id   AF-A0A0U1KQF3-F1
#
_cell.length_a   1.000
_cell.length_b   1.000
_cell.length_c   1.000
_cell.angle_alpha   90.00
_cell.angle_beta   90.00
_cell.angle_gamma   90.00
#
_symmetry.space_group_name_H-M   'P 1'
#
loop_
_entity.id
_entity.type
_entity.pdbx_description
1 polymer ?
#
loop_
_entity_poly.entity_id
_entity_poly.type
_entity_poly.pdbx_seq_one_letter_code
_entity_poly.pdbx_strand_id
1 'polypeptide(L)'
;MASFILLVMSACTSNGTLDTGNLEVEQEDINTTYVPVEKEIAEEAIPFEMEYPSYFPFRNEETKVFITGWKNSKERVVASIRYPSVEEDDKWQEGSIVQPAIPNVNYTVANFDRYYSKYSDLNEYKEIEIKNGITGLFKINEEMNGAELHWFKDKREYNLSLMYFSEDVEELKTELVKIADSI
;
A
#
# COMPACT_ATOMS: atom_id res chain seq x y z
N MET A 1 12.01 51.61 -27.37
CA MET A 1 12.57 50.27 -27.62
C MET A 1 12.32 49.46 -26.36
N ALA A 2 11.24 48.66 -26.34
CA ALA A 2 10.78 47.95 -25.15
C ALA A 2 11.18 46.48 -25.29
N SER A 3 12.09 46.01 -24.44
CA SER A 3 12.46 44.59 -24.37
C SER A 3 11.43 43.85 -23.53
N PHE A 4 10.64 42.99 -24.19
CA PHE A 4 9.82 41.98 -23.55
C PHE A 4 10.73 40.82 -23.13
N ILE A 5 10.93 40.62 -21.83
CA ILE A 5 11.55 39.41 -21.29
C ILE A 5 10.43 38.38 -21.13
N LEU A 6 10.38 37.40 -22.05
CA LEU A 6 9.57 36.21 -21.87
C LEU A 6 10.26 35.30 -20.83
N LEU A 7 9.71 35.28 -19.61
CA LEU A 7 9.99 34.26 -18.62
C LEU A 7 9.26 32.99 -19.03
N VAL A 8 9.98 32.08 -19.69
CA VAL A 8 9.50 30.72 -19.93
C VAL A 8 9.66 29.99 -18.60
N MET A 9 8.55 29.83 -17.87
CA MET A 9 8.49 28.87 -16.77
C MET A 9 8.55 27.48 -17.38
N SER A 10 9.74 26.90 -17.47
CA SER A 10 9.89 25.48 -17.70
C SER A 10 9.23 24.76 -16.52
N ALA A 11 8.04 24.22 -16.76
CA ALA A 11 7.46 23.22 -15.88
C ALA A 11 8.46 22.06 -15.83
N CYS A 12 9.18 21.93 -14.71
CA CYS A 12 9.91 20.72 -14.40
C CYS A 12 8.87 19.61 -14.28
N THR A 13 8.65 18.87 -15.36
CA THR A 13 8.08 17.53 -15.29
C THR A 13 9.11 16.68 -14.55
N SER A 14 9.04 16.68 -13.21
CA SER A 14 9.71 15.63 -12.46
C SER A 14 9.02 14.34 -12.85
N ASN A 15 9.66 13.55 -13.71
CA ASN A 15 9.31 12.15 -13.83
C ASN A 15 9.49 11.58 -12.42
N GLY A 16 8.37 11.31 -11.74
CA GLY A 16 8.32 10.79 -10.37
C GLY A 16 8.82 9.36 -10.25
N THR A 17 9.53 8.85 -11.25
CA THR A 17 10.21 7.57 -11.20
C THR A 17 11.45 7.73 -10.33
N LEU A 18 11.38 7.16 -9.13
CA LEU A 18 12.48 7.08 -8.18
C LEU A 18 13.68 6.34 -8.80
N ASP A 19 14.81 7.03 -8.99
CA ASP A 19 16.08 6.39 -9.37
C ASP A 19 16.70 5.75 -8.11
N THR A 20 16.43 4.46 -7.95
CA THR A 20 16.75 3.65 -6.77
C THR A 20 17.93 2.70 -6.97
N GLY A 21 18.60 2.73 -8.12
CA GLY A 21 19.66 1.75 -8.45
C GLY A 21 20.87 1.76 -7.52
N ASN A 22 21.05 2.80 -6.69
CA ASN A 22 22.28 3.05 -5.93
C ASN A 22 22.14 3.11 -4.40
N LEU A 23 20.96 2.89 -3.79
CA LEU A 23 20.86 2.92 -2.32
C LEU A 23 21.06 1.53 -1.72
N GLU A 24 22.00 1.44 -0.77
CA GLU A 24 22.37 0.24 -0.03
C GLU A 24 21.23 -0.23 0.87
N VAL A 25 20.88 -1.52 0.82
CA VAL A 25 19.99 -2.17 1.79
C VAL A 25 20.86 -2.71 2.92
N GLU A 26 20.64 -2.25 4.15
CA GLU A 26 21.41 -2.72 5.32
C GLU A 26 21.25 -4.24 5.52
N GLN A 27 22.38 -4.92 5.75
CA GLN A 27 22.48 -6.39 5.81
C GLN A 27 21.74 -7.03 7.02
N GLU A 28 21.34 -6.24 8.03
CA GLU A 28 20.62 -6.69 9.23
C GLU A 28 19.31 -5.91 9.43
N ASP A 29 18.34 -6.08 8.53
CA ASP A 29 17.01 -5.48 8.59
C ASP A 29 16.08 -6.25 9.56
N ILE A 30 16.45 -6.34 10.85
CA ILE A 30 15.67 -7.05 11.87
C ILE A 30 14.47 -6.21 12.30
N ASN A 31 13.27 -6.69 11.98
CA ASN A 31 12.01 -6.10 12.38
C ASN A 31 11.30 -6.90 13.49
N THR A 32 10.31 -6.27 14.11
CA THR A 32 9.44 -6.89 15.12
C THR A 32 8.02 -6.47 14.83
N THR A 33 7.15 -7.45 14.56
CA THR A 33 5.70 -7.25 14.49
C THR A 33 5.14 -7.39 15.91
N TYR A 34 4.49 -6.34 16.39
CA TYR A 34 3.87 -6.31 17.70
C TYR A 34 2.52 -7.05 17.69
N VAL A 35 1.97 -7.31 18.88
CA VAL A 35 0.61 -7.84 19.03
C VAL A 35 -0.37 -6.85 18.39
N PRO A 36 -1.32 -7.31 17.56
CA PRO A 36 -2.30 -6.43 16.93
C PRO A 36 -3.15 -5.70 17.97
N VAL A 37 -3.47 -4.43 17.69
CA VAL A 37 -4.25 -3.56 18.59
C VAL A 37 -5.44 -2.94 17.85
N GLU A 38 -6.40 -2.42 18.60
CA GLU A 38 -7.51 -1.64 18.04
C GLU A 38 -7.00 -0.41 17.29
N LYS A 39 -7.78 0.06 16.32
CA LYS A 39 -7.43 1.16 15.43
C LYS A 39 -7.05 2.43 16.19
N GLU A 40 -7.84 2.82 17.18
CA GLU A 40 -7.59 4.05 17.96
C GLU A 40 -6.27 3.98 18.74
N ILE A 41 -5.93 2.80 19.25
CA ILE A 41 -4.66 2.56 19.95
C ILE A 41 -3.49 2.63 18.95
N ALA A 42 -3.67 2.08 17.75
CA ALA A 42 -2.66 2.15 16.72
C ALA A 42 -2.41 3.59 16.28
N GLU A 43 -3.46 4.37 16.03
CA GLU A 43 -3.39 5.79 15.65
C GLU A 43 -2.64 6.64 16.69
N GLU A 44 -2.80 6.36 17.98
CA GLU A 44 -2.03 7.02 19.05
C GLU A 44 -0.55 6.60 19.09
N ALA A 45 -0.24 5.37 18.64
CA ALA A 45 1.09 4.78 18.76
C ALA A 45 2.01 5.03 17.55
N ILE A 46 1.44 5.19 16.35
CA ILE A 46 2.21 5.38 15.12
C ILE A 46 2.63 6.85 14.95
N PRO A 47 3.81 7.13 14.34
CA PRO A 47 4.32 8.48 14.18
C PRO A 47 3.76 9.22 12.95
N PHE A 48 2.63 8.79 12.41
CA PHE A 48 2.01 9.36 11.22
C PHE A 48 0.48 9.20 11.27
N GLU A 49 -0.25 10.11 10.63
CA GLU A 49 -1.69 9.96 10.45
C GLU A 49 -1.97 8.89 9.37
N MET A 50 -2.86 7.95 9.66
CA MET A 50 -3.27 6.90 8.72
C MET A 50 -4.68 7.18 8.23
N GLU A 51 -4.83 7.39 6.92
CA GLU A 51 -6.12 7.44 6.24
C GLU A 51 -6.54 6.00 5.92
N TYR A 52 -7.80 5.65 6.13
CA TYR A 52 -8.30 4.29 5.93
C TYR A 52 -9.26 4.24 4.74
N PRO A 53 -9.26 3.17 3.94
CA PRO A 53 -10.19 3.08 2.81
C PRO A 53 -11.64 3.17 3.26
N SER A 54 -12.44 3.95 2.55
CA SER A 54 -13.87 4.10 2.79
C SER A 54 -14.74 3.33 1.80
N TYR A 55 -14.13 2.75 0.76
CA TYR A 55 -14.80 1.91 -0.24
C TYR A 55 -14.21 0.50 -0.25
N PHE A 56 -15.11 -0.48 -0.38
CA PHE A 56 -14.77 -1.89 -0.59
C PHE A 56 -15.76 -2.52 -1.59
N PRO A 57 -15.33 -3.46 -2.45
CA PRO A 57 -16.21 -4.12 -3.40
C PRO A 57 -17.11 -5.20 -2.78
N PHE A 58 -17.02 -5.40 -1.45
CA PHE A 58 -17.81 -6.36 -0.68
C PHE A 58 -18.06 -5.83 0.74
N ARG A 59 -19.07 -6.36 1.42
CA ARG A 59 -19.24 -6.11 2.87
C ARG A 59 -18.10 -6.77 3.63
N ASN A 60 -17.49 -6.01 4.53
CA ASN A 60 -16.32 -6.45 5.28
C ASN A 60 -16.48 -6.18 6.77
N GLU A 61 -15.60 -6.82 7.54
CA GLU A 61 -15.25 -6.43 8.90
C GLU A 61 -13.83 -5.85 8.91
N GLU A 62 -13.52 -5.05 9.92
CA GLU A 62 -12.18 -4.51 10.13
C GLU A 62 -11.42 -5.38 11.14
N THR A 63 -10.20 -5.79 10.82
CA THR A 63 -9.33 -6.46 11.80
C THR A 63 -8.58 -5.45 12.66
N LYS A 64 -7.99 -5.91 13.76
CA LYS A 64 -6.95 -5.15 14.49
C LYS A 64 -5.79 -4.75 13.58
N VAL A 65 -5.15 -3.63 13.93
CA VAL A 65 -3.99 -3.08 13.23
C VAL A 65 -2.71 -3.78 13.71
N PHE A 66 -1.92 -4.24 12.76
CA PHE A 66 -0.57 -4.77 12.97
C PHE A 66 0.44 -3.63 12.85
N ILE A 67 1.29 -3.48 13.85
CA ILE A 67 2.40 -2.52 13.81
C ILE A 67 3.71 -3.30 13.73
N THR A 68 4.58 -2.91 12.82
CA THR A 68 5.94 -3.46 12.70
C THR A 68 6.95 -2.34 12.84
N GLY A 69 7.93 -2.52 13.73
CA GLY A 69 9.05 -1.60 13.95
C GLY A 69 10.40 -2.27 13.72
N TRP A 70 11.44 -1.48 13.51
CA TRP A 70 12.79 -1.99 13.25
C TRP A 70 13.70 -1.81 14.47
N LYS A 71 14.47 -2.85 14.81
CA LYS A 71 15.34 -2.83 15.99
C LYS A 71 16.37 -1.69 15.95
N ASN A 72 16.89 -1.40 14.76
CA ASN A 72 17.93 -0.41 14.53
C ASN A 72 17.38 0.95 14.08
N SER A 73 16.05 1.12 14.00
CA SER A 73 15.43 2.39 13.69
C SER A 73 14.15 2.58 14.49
N LYS A 74 14.15 3.58 15.37
CA LYS A 74 12.95 4.02 16.08
C LYS A 74 11.98 4.81 15.20
N GLU A 75 12.41 5.15 13.98
CA GLU A 75 11.66 5.99 13.06
C GLU A 75 10.92 5.15 12.02
N ARG A 76 11.44 3.98 11.63
CA ARG A 76 10.81 3.10 10.63
C ARG A 76 9.67 2.31 11.25
N VAL A 77 8.45 2.62 10.82
CA VAL A 77 7.21 2.00 11.27
C VAL A 77 6.35 1.65 10.06
N VAL A 78 5.78 0.44 10.11
CA VAL A 78 4.75 -0.04 9.19
C VAL A 78 3.50 -0.32 9.99
N ALA A 79 2.36 0.17 9.51
CA ALA A 79 1.04 -0.19 10.00
C ALA A 79 0.28 -0.94 8.90
N SER A 80 -0.38 -2.04 9.25
CA SER A 80 -1.24 -2.77 8.31
C SER A 80 -2.54 -3.23 8.95
N ILE A 81 -3.58 -3.28 8.14
CA ILE A 81 -4.92 -3.66 8.53
C ILE A 81 -5.56 -4.49 7.42
N ARG A 82 -6.47 -5.39 7.79
CA ARG A 82 -7.16 -6.26 6.85
C ARG A 82 -8.66 -6.05 6.93
N TYR A 83 -9.30 -6.24 5.77
CA TYR A 83 -10.73 -6.13 5.58
C TYR A 83 -11.24 -7.41 4.90
N PRO A 84 -11.43 -8.51 5.65
CA PRO A 84 -12.01 -9.73 5.09
C PRO A 84 -13.50 -9.56 4.79
N SER A 85 -13.95 -10.19 3.70
CA SER A 85 -15.36 -10.29 3.34
C SER A 85 -16.14 -11.05 4.41
N VAL A 86 -17.33 -10.55 4.75
CA VAL A 86 -18.29 -11.24 5.61
C VAL A 86 -19.43 -11.88 4.82
N GLU A 87 -19.35 -11.84 3.49
CA GLU A 87 -20.38 -12.35 2.59
C GLU A 87 -20.28 -13.86 2.34
N GLU A 88 -19.09 -14.42 2.58
CA GLU A 88 -18.81 -15.84 2.44
C GLU A 88 -19.33 -16.66 3.63
N ASP A 89 -19.59 -17.95 3.40
CA ASP A 89 -19.95 -18.90 4.45
C ASP A 89 -18.79 -19.12 5.43
N ASP A 90 -17.56 -19.16 4.90
CA ASP A 90 -16.34 -19.18 5.68
C ASP A 90 -16.07 -17.81 6.32
N LYS A 91 -15.47 -17.81 7.51
CA LYS A 91 -15.17 -16.59 8.28
C LYS A 91 -13.69 -16.48 8.58
N TRP A 92 -13.22 -15.24 8.60
CA TRP A 92 -11.88 -14.93 9.07
C TRP A 92 -11.68 -15.46 10.50
N GLN A 93 -10.54 -16.10 10.74
CA GLN A 93 -10.24 -16.69 12.04
C GLN A 93 -9.16 -15.88 12.74
N GLU A 94 -9.57 -14.98 13.63
CA GLU A 94 -8.65 -14.16 14.41
C GLU A 94 -7.62 -15.05 15.15
N GLY A 95 -6.33 -14.76 14.98
CA GLY A 95 -5.24 -15.49 15.63
C GLY A 95 -4.86 -16.84 14.97
N SER A 96 -5.54 -17.25 13.89
CA SER A 96 -5.13 -18.43 13.11
C SER A 96 -4.05 -18.11 12.09
N ILE A 97 -3.07 -19.02 11.93
CA ILE A 97 -2.09 -18.97 10.84
C ILE A 97 -2.74 -19.37 9.51
N VAL A 98 -3.74 -20.25 9.56
CA VAL A 98 -4.48 -20.71 8.38
C VAL A 98 -5.76 -19.89 8.27
N GLN A 99 -5.86 -19.11 7.20
CA GLN A 99 -7.06 -18.32 6.87
C GLN A 99 -7.78 -18.98 5.70
N PRO A 100 -9.11 -18.99 5.68
CA PRO A 100 -9.85 -19.42 4.49
C PRO A 100 -9.58 -18.48 3.32
N ALA A 101 -9.72 -18.99 2.10
CA ALA A 101 -9.57 -18.22 0.87
C ALA A 101 -10.82 -17.37 0.60
N ILE A 102 -11.05 -16.37 1.46
CA ILE A 102 -12.14 -15.40 1.33
C ILE A 102 -11.63 -14.08 0.74
N PRO A 103 -12.46 -13.36 -0.05
CA PRO A 103 -12.08 -12.04 -0.55
C PRO A 103 -11.62 -11.15 0.60
N ASN A 104 -10.47 -10.48 0.43
CA ASN A 104 -9.97 -9.56 1.45
C ASN A 104 -9.11 -8.45 0.85
N VAL A 105 -9.18 -7.28 1.47
CA VAL A 105 -8.28 -6.16 1.22
C VAL A 105 -7.25 -6.09 2.35
N ASN A 106 -5.97 -6.12 2.00
CA ASN A 106 -4.87 -5.82 2.92
C ASN A 106 -4.34 -4.43 2.60
N TYR A 107 -4.44 -3.53 3.57
CA TYR A 107 -3.94 -2.16 3.45
C TYR A 107 -2.72 -1.98 4.34
N THR A 108 -1.63 -1.45 3.78
CA THR A 108 -0.38 -1.23 4.51
C THR A 108 0.19 0.15 4.22
N VAL A 109 0.69 0.82 5.25
CA VAL A 109 1.39 2.10 5.17
C VAL A 109 2.73 1.98 5.88
N ALA A 110 3.80 2.37 5.20
CA ALA A 110 5.14 2.54 5.76
C ALA A 110 5.51 4.03 5.76
N ASN A 111 6.12 4.52 6.83
CA ASN A 111 6.60 5.91 6.89
C ASN A 111 8.03 6.10 6.35
N PHE A 112 8.50 5.15 5.56
CA PHE A 112 9.79 5.14 4.87
C PHE A 112 9.61 4.48 3.51
N ASP A 113 10.57 4.69 2.61
CA ASP A 113 10.60 4.07 1.29
C ASP A 113 11.20 2.66 1.30
N ARG A 114 10.94 1.86 0.25
CA ARG A 114 11.50 0.50 0.06
C ARG A 114 11.04 -0.55 1.04
N TYR A 115 9.91 -0.32 1.70
CA TYR A 115 9.24 -1.41 2.37
C TYR A 115 8.78 -2.46 1.34
N TYR A 116 8.15 -2.03 0.23
CA TYR A 116 7.78 -2.88 -0.89
C TYR A 116 8.55 -2.57 -2.19
N SER A 117 9.05 -1.35 -2.39
CA SER A 117 9.72 -0.96 -3.64
C SER A 117 11.07 -1.66 -3.88
N LYS A 118 11.67 -2.29 -2.87
CA LYS A 118 12.79 -3.24 -3.10
C LYS A 118 12.38 -4.44 -3.97
N TYR A 119 11.08 -4.73 -4.09
CA TYR A 119 10.54 -5.80 -4.93
C TYR A 119 10.10 -5.29 -6.31
N SER A 120 10.05 -3.98 -6.56
CA SER A 120 9.66 -3.43 -7.87
C SER A 120 10.70 -3.70 -8.95
N ASP A 121 11.97 -3.75 -8.57
CA ASP A 121 13.08 -4.06 -9.49
C ASP A 121 13.16 -5.55 -9.85
N LEU A 122 12.40 -6.41 -9.15
CA LEU A 122 12.45 -7.87 -9.28
C LEU A 122 11.20 -8.46 -9.92
N ASN A 123 10.11 -7.69 -10.14
CA ASN A 123 8.83 -8.21 -10.62
C ASN A 123 8.16 -7.30 -11.65
N GLU A 124 7.30 -7.91 -12.48
CA GLU A 124 6.56 -7.34 -13.62
C GLU A 124 5.49 -6.30 -13.24
N TYR A 125 5.86 -5.22 -12.55
CA TYR A 125 4.92 -4.14 -12.26
C TYR A 125 4.60 -3.31 -13.50
N LYS A 126 3.33 -2.92 -13.64
CA LYS A 126 2.85 -1.95 -14.64
C LYS A 126 2.51 -0.64 -13.93
N GLU A 127 3.03 0.47 -14.43
CA GLU A 127 2.60 1.79 -13.98
C GLU A 127 1.13 2.02 -14.37
N ILE A 128 0.32 2.45 -13.41
CA ILE A 128 -1.07 2.87 -13.62
C ILE A 128 -1.31 4.22 -12.96
N GLU A 129 -2.18 5.03 -13.53
CA GLU A 129 -2.65 6.25 -12.88
C GLU A 129 -3.68 5.88 -11.81
N ILE A 130 -3.48 6.40 -10.60
CA ILE A 130 -4.51 6.49 -9.56
C ILE A 130 -5.26 7.82 -9.83
N LYS A 131 -5.63 8.59 -8.80
CA LYS A 131 -6.25 9.91 -8.97
C LYS A 131 -5.26 11.03 -8.71
N ASN A 132 -5.59 12.22 -9.19
CA ASN A 132 -4.86 13.47 -8.93
C ASN A 132 -3.38 13.40 -9.36
N GLY A 133 -3.09 12.67 -10.44
CA GLY A 133 -1.73 12.51 -10.97
C GLY A 133 -0.80 11.65 -10.11
N ILE A 134 -1.34 10.87 -9.17
CA ILE A 134 -0.57 9.88 -8.42
C ILE A 134 -0.39 8.65 -9.31
N THR A 135 0.85 8.27 -9.59
CA THR A 135 1.17 7.01 -10.30
C THR A 135 1.39 5.90 -9.28
N GLY A 136 0.75 4.76 -9.50
CA GLY A 136 0.97 3.52 -8.75
C GLY A 136 1.61 2.43 -9.60
N LEU A 137 2.14 1.41 -8.93
CA LEU A 137 2.71 0.20 -9.50
C LEU A 137 1.73 -0.95 -9.26
N PHE A 138 1.13 -1.45 -10.33
CA PHE A 138 0.17 -2.54 -10.31
C PHE A 138 0.83 -3.87 -10.66
N LYS A 139 0.48 -4.93 -9.93
CA LYS A 139 0.95 -6.30 -10.20
C LYS A 139 -0.17 -7.30 -9.96
N ILE A 140 -0.27 -8.28 -10.86
CA ILE A 140 -1.10 -9.47 -10.65
C ILE A 140 -0.39 -10.43 -9.71
N ASN A 141 -1.14 -10.98 -8.76
CA ASN A 141 -0.68 -12.01 -7.84
C ASN A 141 -1.49 -13.29 -8.09
N GLU A 142 -0.96 -14.14 -8.98
CA GLU A 142 -1.61 -15.40 -9.36
C GLU A 142 -1.68 -16.40 -8.20
N GLU A 143 -0.71 -16.37 -7.27
CA GLU A 143 -0.69 -17.27 -6.11
C GLU A 143 -1.85 -17.01 -5.13
N MET A 144 -2.36 -15.78 -5.11
CA MET A 144 -3.41 -15.33 -4.19
C MET A 144 -4.71 -14.94 -4.90
N ASN A 145 -4.88 -15.33 -6.17
CA ASN A 145 -6.04 -14.98 -7.02
C ASN A 145 -6.43 -13.50 -6.85
N GLY A 146 -5.48 -12.61 -7.10
CA GLY A 146 -5.63 -11.20 -6.76
C GLY A 146 -4.62 -10.29 -7.43
N ALA A 147 -4.53 -9.07 -6.91
CA ALA A 147 -3.61 -8.06 -7.38
C ALA A 147 -3.14 -7.15 -6.25
N GLU A 148 -2.06 -6.43 -6.53
CA GLU A 148 -1.43 -5.47 -5.64
C GLU A 148 -1.29 -4.12 -6.34
N LEU A 149 -1.47 -3.04 -5.58
CA LEU A 149 -1.25 -1.66 -6.00
C LEU A 149 -0.38 -0.96 -4.97
N HIS A 150 0.81 -0.57 -5.41
CA HIS A 150 1.81 0.11 -4.58
C HIS A 150 1.95 1.56 -5.03
N TRP A 151 2.05 2.52 -4.13
CA TRP A 151 2.36 3.90 -4.49
C TRP A 151 3.09 4.63 -3.38
N PHE A 152 3.70 5.75 -3.73
CA PHE A 152 4.42 6.60 -2.79
C PHE A 152 3.83 8.01 -2.80
N LYS A 153 3.47 8.52 -1.63
CA LYS A 153 2.88 9.86 -1.47
C LYS A 153 3.28 10.43 -0.12
N ASP A 154 3.62 11.71 -0.06
CA ASP A 154 3.92 12.42 1.19
C ASP A 154 4.92 11.70 2.11
N LYS A 155 6.01 11.17 1.52
CA LYS A 155 7.07 10.40 2.21
C LYS A 155 6.61 9.07 2.83
N ARG A 156 5.44 8.57 2.43
CA ARG A 156 4.89 7.29 2.87
C ARG A 156 4.74 6.36 1.68
N GLU A 157 5.05 5.10 1.91
CA GLU A 157 4.81 4.02 0.96
C GLU A 157 3.52 3.31 1.34
N TYR A 158 2.67 3.09 0.35
CA TYR A 158 1.36 2.48 0.49
C TYR A 158 1.31 1.22 -0.35
N ASN A 159 0.63 0.20 0.18
CA ASN A 159 0.28 -0.99 -0.56
C ASN A 159 -1.16 -1.39 -0.27
N LEU A 160 -1.89 -1.70 -1.33
CA LEU A 160 -3.18 -2.39 -1.28
C LEU A 160 -3.04 -3.73 -1.98
N SER A 161 -3.49 -4.79 -1.32
CA SER A 161 -3.63 -6.11 -1.94
C SER A 161 -5.08 -6.54 -1.87
N LEU A 162 -5.68 -6.84 -3.02
CA LEU A 162 -7.02 -7.41 -3.12
C LEU A 162 -6.88 -8.87 -3.52
N MET A 163 -7.18 -9.78 -2.59
CA MET A 163 -6.95 -11.22 -2.71
C MET A 163 -8.27 -11.98 -2.79
N TYR A 164 -8.25 -13.12 -3.48
CA TYR A 164 -9.38 -14.05 -3.62
C TYR A 164 -10.70 -13.40 -4.05
N PHE A 165 -10.64 -12.32 -4.84
CA PHE A 165 -11.82 -11.53 -5.22
C PHE A 165 -12.31 -11.85 -6.64
N SER A 166 -11.40 -11.81 -7.62
CA SER A 166 -11.72 -12.02 -9.03
C SER A 166 -10.50 -12.53 -9.78
N GLU A 167 -10.73 -13.26 -10.88
CA GLU A 167 -9.70 -13.63 -11.86
C GLU A 167 -9.63 -12.62 -13.01
N ASP A 168 -10.57 -11.67 -13.10
CA ASP A 168 -10.56 -10.62 -14.12
C ASP A 168 -9.57 -9.51 -13.72
N VAL A 169 -8.51 -9.38 -14.53
CA VAL A 169 -7.43 -8.41 -14.34
C VAL A 169 -7.92 -6.96 -14.37
N GLU A 170 -8.85 -6.61 -15.26
CA GLU A 170 -9.35 -5.23 -15.37
C GLU A 170 -10.32 -4.91 -14.23
N GLU A 171 -11.08 -5.90 -13.75
CA GLU A 171 -11.89 -5.76 -12.54
C GLU A 171 -11.00 -5.52 -11.31
N LEU A 172 -9.99 -6.37 -11.10
CA LEU A 172 -9.01 -6.23 -10.00
C LEU A 172 -8.35 -4.84 -10.00
N LYS A 173 -7.88 -4.40 -11.16
CA LYS A 173 -7.27 -3.07 -11.34
C LYS A 173 -8.27 -1.95 -11.01
N THR A 174 -9.49 -2.05 -11.55
CA THR A 174 -10.53 -1.03 -11.33
C THR A 174 -10.89 -0.90 -9.86
N GLU A 175 -11.09 -2.03 -9.18
CA GLU A 175 -11.45 -2.04 -7.76
C GLU A 175 -10.30 -1.56 -6.87
N LEU A 176 -9.05 -1.95 -7.14
CA LEU A 176 -7.89 -1.41 -6.42
C LEU A 176 -7.74 0.10 -6.55
N VAL A 177 -7.96 0.66 -7.74
CA VAL A 177 -7.93 2.12 -7.95
C VAL A 177 -9.06 2.81 -7.18
N LYS A 178 -10.27 2.24 -7.15
CA LYS A 178 -11.38 2.80 -6.36
C LYS A 178 -11.11 2.75 -4.86
N ILE A 179 -10.54 1.66 -4.36
CA ILE A 179 -10.14 1.54 -2.94
C ILE A 179 -9.07 2.59 -2.64
N ALA A 180 -8.03 2.71 -3.47
CA ALA A 180 -6.97 3.70 -3.31
C ALA A 180 -7.49 5.15 -3.35
N ASP A 181 -8.49 5.45 -4.19
CA ASP A 181 -9.12 6.77 -4.24
C ASP A 181 -10.02 7.09 -3.03
N SER A 182 -10.41 6.06 -2.28
CA SER A 182 -11.25 6.23 -1.09
C SER A 182 -10.46 6.50 0.18
N ILE A 183 -9.12 6.56 0.06
CA ILE A 183 -8.14 6.89 1.11
C ILE A 183 -7.88 8.40 1.08
#